data_AF-A0A1E5VAF4-F1
#
_entry.id   AF-A0A1E5VAF4-F1
#
_cell.length_a   1.000
_cell.length_b   1.000
_cell.length_c   1.000
_cell.angle_alpha   90.00
_cell.angle_beta   90.00
_cell.angle_gamma   90.00
#
_symmetry.space_group_name_H-M   'P 1'
#
loop_
_entity.id
_entity.type
_entity.pdbx_description
1 polymer ?
#
loop_
_entity_poly.entity_id
_entity_poly.type
_entity_poly.pdbx_seq_one_letter_code
_entity_poly.pdbx_strand_id
1 'polypeptide(L)' 'LEAEMEAFFAAAELAERRRFAEAYNYDIALDRPLEGRFEWAPVST' A
#
# COMPACT_ATOMS: atom_id res chain seq x y z
N LEU A 1 6.08 5.78 25.44
CA LEU A 1 6.90 4.74 24.79
C LEU A 1 6.09 4.00 23.74
N GLU A 2 4.98 3.36 24.09
CA GLU A 2 4.12 2.65 23.14
C GLU A 2 3.63 3.55 21.98
N ALA A 3 3.08 4.73 22.27
CA ALA A 3 2.62 5.67 21.24
C ALA A 3 3.73 6.16 20.28
N GLU A 4 4.99 6.21 20.73
CA GLU A 4 6.12 6.62 19.90
C GLU A 4 6.55 5.48 18.96
N MET A 5 6.56 4.24 19.47
CA MET A 5 6.75 3.05 18.64
C MET A 5 5.66 2.91 17.59
N GLU A 6 4.40 3.04 17.98
CA GLU A 6 3.26 2.98 17.05
C GLU A 6 3.38 4.06 15.95
N ALA A 7 3.74 5.29 16.32
CA ALA A 7 3.95 6.36 15.35
C ALA A 7 5.12 6.06 14.38
N PHE A 8 6.20 5.46 14.88
CA PHE A 8 7.34 5.06 14.04
C PHE A 8 6.94 4.01 13.00
N PHE A 9 6.24 2.96 13.42
CA PHE A 9 5.80 1.91 12.50
C PHE A 9 4.72 2.41 11.53
N ALA A 10 3.76 3.21 11.99
CA ALA A 10 2.74 3.79 11.12
C ALA A 10 3.33 4.70 10.02
N ALA A 11 4.38 5.46 10.34
CA ALA A 11 5.08 6.29 9.36
C ALA A 11 5.78 5.44 8.29
N ALA A 12 6.48 4.38 8.71
CA ALA A 12 7.15 3.46 7.78
C ALA A 12 6.13 2.70 6.90
N GLU A 13 5.04 2.24 7.49
CA GLU A 13 3.96 1.56 6.78
C GLU A 13 3.31 2.47 5.73
N LEU A 14 3.00 3.72 6.08
CA LEU A 14 2.44 4.70 5.14
C LEU A 14 3.40 5.01 3.98
N ALA A 15 4.70 5.13 4.26
CA ALA A 15 5.70 5.36 3.23
C ALA A 15 5.76 4.22 2.22
N GLU A 16 5.75 2.97 2.70
CA GLU A 16 5.79 1.79 1.82
C GLU A 16 4.49 1.63 1.01
N ARG A 17 3.33 1.87 1.64
CA ARG A 17 2.03 1.88 0.95
C ARG A 17 2.01 2.90 -0.20
N ARG A 18 2.51 4.12 0.02
CA ARG A 18 2.59 5.17 -1.00
C ARG A 18 3.52 4.78 -2.14
N ARG A 19 4.72 4.29 -1.80
CA ARG A 19 5.70 3.83 -2.79
C ARG A 19 5.12 2.75 -3.69
N PHE A 20 4.39 1.79 -3.12
CA PHE A 20 3.75 0.73 -3.90
C PHE A 20 2.63 1.27 -4.79
N ALA A 21 1.75 2.11 -4.24
CA ALA A 21 0.66 2.72 -5.01
C ALA A 21 1.17 3.56 -6.19
N GLU A 22 2.24 4.32 -6.01
CA GLU A 22 2.86 5.11 -7.08
C GLU A 22 3.52 4.25 -8.16
N ALA A 23 4.22 3.17 -7.77
CA ALA A 23 4.92 2.31 -8.71
C ALA A 23 3.98 1.41 -9.50
N TYR A 24 2.88 0.97 -8.88
CA TYR A 24 2.06 -0.14 -9.36
C TYR A 24 0.57 0.18 -9.53
N ASN A 25 0.15 1.41 -9.22
CA ASN A 25 -1.26 1.83 -9.19
C ASN A 25 -2.16 0.80 -8.49
N TYR A 26 -1.76 0.40 -7.28
CA TYR A 26 -2.50 -0.57 -6.47
C TYR A 26 -2.47 -0.16 -4.99
N ASP A 27 -3.64 -0.22 -4.35
CA ASP A 27 -3.78 0.04 -2.92
C ASP A 27 -3.71 -1.30 -2.17
N ILE A 28 -2.56 -1.57 -1.56
CA ILE A 28 -2.32 -2.81 -0.81
C ILE A 28 -3.09 -2.87 0.52
N ALA A 29 -3.53 -1.73 1.07
CA ALA A 29 -4.26 -1.70 2.33
C ALA A 29 -5.75 -2.03 2.11
N LEU A 30 -6.30 -1.61 0.99
CA LEU A 30 -7.68 -1.90 0.57
C LEU A 30 -7.79 -3.08 -0.39
N ASP A 31 -6.64 -3.68 -0.74
CA ASP A 31 -6.50 -4.78 -1.70
C ASP A 31 -7.27 -4.54 -3.01
N ARG A 32 -7.00 -3.40 -3.66
CA ARG A 32 -7.68 -3.04 -4.90
C ARG A 32 -6.76 -2.31 -5.89
N PRO A 33 -6.96 -2.50 -7.19
CA PRO A 33 -6.30 -1.67 -8.19
C PRO A 33 -6.78 -0.23 -8.12
N LEU A 34 -5.87 0.67 -8.42
CA LEU A 34 -6.11 2.08 -8.70
C LEU A 34 -6.02 2.29 -10.21
N GLU A 35 -6.65 3.36 -10.69
CA GLU A 35 -6.50 3.80 -12.06
C GLU A 35 -5.03 4.15 -12.34
N GLY A 36 -4.48 3.65 -13.45
CA GLY A 36 -3.07 3.88 -13.77
C GLY A 36 -2.53 2.98 -14.87
N ARG A 37 -1.23 2.69 -14.78
CA ARG A 37 -0.44 2.02 -15.83
C ARG A 37 -0.79 0.54 -15.99
N PHE A 38 -1.08 -0.14 -14.89
CA PHE A 38 -1.30 -1.57 -14.85
C PHE A 38 -2.78 -1.90 -14.66
N GLU A 39 -3.28 -2.85 -15.45
CA GLU A 39 -4.57 -3.48 -15.22
C GLU A 39 -4.35 -4.74 -14.38
N TRP A 40 -4.81 -4.74 -13.14
CA TRP A 40 -4.70 -5.89 -12.25
C TRP A 40 -5.89 -6.83 -12.45
N ALA A 41 -5.60 -8.12 -12.59
CA ALA A 41 -6.60 -9.19 -12.64
C ALA A 41 -6.43 -10.12 -11.43
N PRO A 42 -7.52 -10.53 -10.76
CA PRO A 42 -7.46 -11.54 -9.72
C PRO A 42 -6.89 -12.85 -10.27
N VAL A 43 -6.08 -13.54 -9.48
CA VAL A 43 -5.64 -14.90 -9.82
C VAL A 43 -6.78 -15.86 -9.49
N SER A 44 -7.45 -16.41 -10.51
CA SER A 44 -8.38 -17.52 -10.32
C SER A 44 -7.57 -18.79 -10.05
N THR A 45 -7.73 -19.35 -8.85
CA THR A 45 -7.24 -20.70 -8.50
C THR A 45 -8.30 -21.73 -8.83
#